data_AF-A0A314Z112-F1
#
_entry.id   AF-A0A314Z112-F1
#
_cell.length_a   1.000
_cell.length_b   1.000
_cell.length_c   1.000
_cell.angle_alpha   90.00
_cell.angle_beta   90.00
_cell.angle_gamma   90.00
#
_symmetry.space_group_name_H-M   'P 1'
#
loop_
_entity.id
_entity.type
_entity.pdbx_description
1 polymer ?
#
loop_
_entity_poly.entity_id
_entity_poly.type
_entity_poly.pdbx_seq_one_letter_code
_entity_poly.pdbx_strand_id
1 'polypeptide(L)'
;MKLQQRATLESSNLPISSYKNHQLFLFMTRKKIDLAYIKNDVARKTTFKKRKSGLMKKVSELSILCGTDACAVIYGQHQANPDVSPCPDGALRTITRFKQMSKMERSRNMLNQESFLRQTILKQMRN
;
A
#
# COMPACT_ATOMS: atom_id res chain seq x y z
N MET A 1 -44.38 -54.82 -9.74
CA MET A 1 -44.97 -53.47 -9.90
C MET A 1 -44.09 -52.48 -9.14
N LYS A 2 -43.34 -51.63 -9.87
CA LYS A 2 -42.75 -50.32 -9.48
C LYS A 2 -41.90 -50.26 -8.18
N LEU A 3 -40.73 -49.65 -8.07
CA LEU A 3 -39.82 -48.91 -8.96
C LEU A 3 -38.59 -48.65 -8.04
N GLN A 4 -37.43 -49.25 -8.31
CA GLN A 4 -36.18 -48.77 -7.73
C GLN A 4 -35.79 -47.49 -8.48
N GLN A 5 -35.91 -46.33 -7.85
CA GLN A 5 -35.35 -45.10 -8.39
C GLN A 5 -33.84 -45.08 -8.11
N ARG A 6 -33.09 -45.44 -9.15
CA ARG A 6 -31.64 -45.29 -9.24
C ARG A 6 -31.39 -43.84 -9.67
N ALA A 7 -30.96 -42.98 -8.75
CA ALA A 7 -30.55 -41.62 -9.08
C ALA A 7 -29.28 -41.67 -9.94
N THR A 8 -29.41 -41.22 -11.17
CA THR A 8 -28.31 -40.97 -12.10
C THR A 8 -27.48 -39.80 -11.61
N LEU A 9 -26.21 -40.06 -11.27
CA LEU A 9 -25.18 -39.04 -11.10
C LEU A 9 -24.80 -38.50 -12.49
N GLU A 10 -25.57 -37.52 -12.97
CA GLU A 10 -25.12 -36.59 -14.00
C GLU A 10 -24.36 -35.46 -13.31
N SER A 11 -23.07 -35.67 -13.03
CA SER A 11 -22.17 -34.56 -12.71
C SER A 11 -21.64 -33.98 -14.02
N SER A 12 -22.44 -33.06 -14.55
CA SER A 12 -22.09 -31.96 -15.45
C SER A 12 -20.61 -31.77 -15.76
N ASN A 13 -20.24 -31.98 -17.03
CA ASN A 13 -19.09 -31.37 -17.68
C ASN A 13 -19.24 -29.84 -17.65
N LEU A 14 -18.66 -29.19 -16.63
CA LEU A 14 -18.51 -27.74 -16.60
C LEU A 14 -17.43 -27.33 -17.63
N PRO A 15 -17.68 -26.32 -18.49
CA PRO A 15 -16.76 -25.96 -19.55
C PRO A 15 -15.46 -25.37 -18.98
N ILE A 16 -14.33 -25.89 -19.46
CA ILE A 16 -12.94 -25.49 -19.13
C ILE A 16 -12.66 -24.00 -19.45
N SER A 17 -13.58 -23.27 -20.09
CA SER A 17 -13.41 -21.84 -20.40
C SER A 17 -13.43 -20.91 -19.20
N SER A 18 -13.91 -21.35 -18.03
CA SER A 18 -13.98 -20.51 -16.82
C SER A 18 -12.61 -20.20 -16.21
N TYR A 19 -11.62 -21.10 -16.36
CA TYR A 19 -10.28 -20.90 -15.78
C TYR A 19 -9.36 -20.01 -16.62
N LYS A 20 -9.71 -19.72 -17.88
CA LYS A 20 -8.87 -18.86 -18.75
C LYS A 20 -8.93 -17.38 -18.36
N ASN A 21 -9.95 -16.95 -17.62
CA ASN A 21 -10.07 -15.56 -17.15
C ASN A 21 -9.35 -15.29 -15.82
N HIS A 22 -9.13 -16.31 -14.99
CA HIS A 22 -8.42 -16.15 -13.71
C HIS A 22 -6.89 -16.11 -13.89
N GLN A 23 -6.38 -16.72 -14.97
CA GLN A 23 -4.96 -16.71 -15.33
C GLN A 23 -4.51 -15.34 -15.89
N LEU A 24 -5.39 -14.63 -16.59
CA LEU A 24 -5.10 -13.32 -17.22
C LEU A 24 -4.95 -12.17 -16.20
N PHE A 25 -5.50 -12.29 -14.99
CA PHE A 25 -5.41 -11.25 -13.97
C PHE A 25 -4.04 -11.19 -13.28
N LEU A 26 -3.30 -12.30 -13.24
CA LEU A 26 -1.99 -12.40 -12.58
C LEU A 26 -0.81 -11.99 -13.49
N PHE A 27 -1.04 -11.81 -14.79
CA PHE A 27 0.00 -11.57 -15.79
C PHE A 27 -0.09 -10.20 -16.47
N MET A 28 -0.73 -9.20 -15.84
CA MET A 28 -0.42 -7.81 -16.18
C MET A 28 0.96 -7.51 -15.59
N THR A 29 2.01 -7.72 -16.38
CA THR A 29 3.37 -7.25 -16.11
C THR A 29 3.28 -5.84 -15.55
N ARG A 30 3.71 -5.65 -14.29
CA ARG A 30 3.65 -4.34 -13.64
C ARG A 30 4.52 -3.39 -14.45
N LYS A 31 3.89 -2.51 -15.24
CA LYS A 31 4.61 -1.43 -15.90
C LYS A 31 5.28 -0.58 -14.83
N LYS A 32 6.58 -0.31 -14.99
CA LYS A 32 7.28 0.68 -14.16
C LYS A 32 6.56 2.00 -14.31
N ILE A 33 6.20 2.60 -13.19
CA ILE A 33 5.50 3.89 -13.13
C ILE A 33 6.47 4.96 -12.69
N ASP A 34 6.39 6.12 -13.32
CA ASP A 34 7.18 7.29 -12.95
C ASP A 34 6.70 7.83 -11.61
N LEU A 35 7.65 8.28 -10.78
CA LEU A 35 7.38 8.92 -9.49
C LEU A 35 7.00 10.39 -9.70
N ALA A 36 5.91 10.62 -10.42
CA ALA A 36 5.35 11.94 -10.72
C ALA A 36 3.88 12.01 -10.30
N TYR A 37 3.30 13.21 -10.35
CA TYR A 37 1.88 13.41 -10.08
C TYR A 37 1.01 12.66 -11.11
N ILE A 38 0.08 11.83 -10.63
CA ILE A 38 -0.85 11.07 -11.49
C ILE A 38 -1.99 11.99 -11.91
N LYS A 39 -1.99 12.43 -13.18
CA LYS A 39 -3.00 13.35 -13.72
C LYS A 39 -4.43 12.76 -13.72
N ASN A 40 -4.58 11.47 -14.05
CA ASN A 40 -5.89 10.83 -14.07
C ASN A 40 -6.43 10.62 -12.63
N ASP A 41 -7.58 11.23 -12.34
CA ASP A 41 -8.17 11.25 -10.99
C ASP A 41 -8.57 9.87 -10.47
N VAL A 42 -9.19 9.03 -11.31
CA VAL A 42 -9.62 7.68 -10.91
C VAL A 42 -8.41 6.80 -10.61
N ALA A 43 -7.40 6.85 -11.47
CA ALA A 43 -6.13 6.15 -11.27
C ALA A 43 -5.39 6.66 -10.02
N ARG A 44 -5.39 7.99 -9.79
CA ARG A 44 -4.77 8.62 -8.62
C ARG A 44 -5.47 8.18 -7.33
N LYS A 45 -6.81 8.21 -7.27
CA LYS A 45 -7.60 7.74 -6.12
C LYS A 45 -7.35 6.27 -5.81
N THR A 46 -7.36 5.42 -6.84
CA THR A 46 -7.11 3.97 -6.68
C THR A 46 -5.70 3.70 -6.19
N THR A 47 -4.71 4.38 -6.77
CA THR A 47 -3.30 4.25 -6.40
C THR A 47 -3.06 4.75 -4.98
N PHE A 48 -3.66 5.89 -4.60
CA PHE A 48 -3.59 6.43 -3.25
C PHE A 48 -4.12 5.43 -2.22
N LYS A 49 -5.31 4.85 -2.42
CA LYS A 49 -5.87 3.84 -1.51
C LYS A 49 -4.94 2.63 -1.34
N LYS A 50 -4.43 2.07 -2.45
CA LYS A 50 -3.52 0.92 -2.43
C LYS A 50 -2.19 1.23 -1.74
N ARG A 51 -1.54 2.34 -2.12
CA ARG A 51 -0.24 2.74 -1.55
C ARG A 51 -0.36 3.14 -0.08
N LYS A 52 -1.42 3.86 0.30
CA LYS A 52 -1.71 4.22 1.70
C LYS A 52 -1.81 2.97 2.57
N SER A 53 -2.64 2.01 2.17
CA SER A 53 -2.78 0.74 2.90
C SER A 53 -1.45 -0.01 3.01
N GLY A 54 -0.69 -0.10 1.90
CA GLY A 54 0.64 -0.70 1.90
C GLY A 54 1.64 -0.01 2.83
N LEU A 55 1.65 1.33 2.84
CA LEU A 55 2.51 2.13 3.72
C LEU A 55 2.14 1.94 5.20
N MET A 56 0.86 2.04 5.55
CA MET A 56 0.39 1.82 6.92
C MET A 56 0.77 0.42 7.42
N LYS A 57 0.62 -0.60 6.57
CA LYS A 57 1.05 -1.97 6.90
C LYS A 57 2.55 -2.05 7.15
N LYS A 58 3.36 -1.44 6.28
CA LYS A 58 4.82 -1.45 6.42
C LYS A 58 5.30 -0.73 7.69
N VAL A 59 4.66 0.37 8.07
CA VAL A 59 4.95 1.06 9.33
C VAL A 59 4.66 0.16 10.53
N SER A 60 3.52 -0.54 10.52
CA SER A 60 3.18 -1.50 11.59
C SER A 60 4.15 -2.67 11.62
N GLU A 61 4.48 -3.28 10.47
CA GLU A 61 5.44 -4.38 10.37
C GLU A 61 6.82 -3.94 10.88
N LEU A 62 7.29 -2.76 10.50
CA LEU A 62 8.58 -2.21 10.96
C LEU A 62 8.60 -2.01 12.47
N SER A 63 7.52 -1.47 13.03
CA SER A 63 7.41 -1.25 14.47
C SER A 63 7.48 -2.56 15.26
N ILE A 64 6.77 -3.58 14.79
CA ILE A 64 6.74 -4.92 15.42
C ILE A 64 8.08 -5.62 15.29
N LEU A 65 8.64 -5.70 14.08
CA LEU A 65 9.83 -6.49 13.79
C LEU A 65 11.10 -5.91 14.43
N CYS A 66 11.19 -4.57 14.50
CA CYS A 66 12.37 -3.90 15.01
C CYS A 66 12.21 -3.37 16.43
N GLY A 67 11.04 -3.54 17.06
CA GLY A 67 10.76 -3.01 18.41
C GLY A 67 10.93 -1.50 18.51
N THR A 68 10.60 -0.77 17.44
CA THR A 68 10.80 0.68 17.36
C THR A 68 9.47 1.42 17.22
N ASP A 69 9.38 2.61 17.81
CA ASP A 69 8.19 3.45 17.65
C ASP A 69 8.17 4.07 16.25
N ALA A 70 7.18 3.68 15.46
CA ALA A 70 6.95 4.23 14.14
C ALA A 70 5.49 4.73 14.03
N CYS A 71 5.30 5.87 13.38
CA CYS A 71 3.99 6.43 13.12
C CYS A 71 3.90 7.02 11.72
N ALA A 72 2.69 7.08 11.18
CA ALA A 72 2.41 7.75 9.91
C ALA A 72 1.15 8.61 10.02
N VAL A 73 1.21 9.80 9.42
CA VAL A 73 0.08 10.74 9.28
C VAL A 73 -0.05 11.07 7.80
N ILE A 74 -1.19 10.74 7.19
CA ILE A 74 -1.39 10.85 5.75
C ILE A 74 -2.66 11.67 5.48
N TYR A 75 -2.50 12.77 4.76
CA TYR A 75 -3.60 13.60 4.28
C TYR A 75 -3.98 13.21 2.85
N GLY A 76 -5.25 12.87 2.64
CA GLY A 76 -5.81 12.63 1.32
C GLY A 76 -6.58 13.85 0.81
N GLN A 77 -6.49 14.13 -0.51
CA GLN A 77 -7.19 15.27 -1.14
C GLN A 77 -8.73 15.25 -1.00
N HIS A 78 -9.31 14.11 -0.63
CA HIS A 78 -10.77 13.90 -0.58
C HIS A 78 -11.22 13.41 0.81
N GLN A 79 -10.41 13.67 1.85
CA GLN A 79 -10.70 13.26 3.22
C GLN A 79 -10.64 14.49 4.11
N ALA A 80 -11.64 14.65 4.97
CA ALA A 80 -11.67 15.75 5.94
C ALA A 80 -10.61 15.56 7.04
N ASN A 81 -10.36 14.31 7.43
CA ASN A 81 -9.43 13.94 8.48
C ASN A 81 -8.25 13.13 7.92
N PRO A 82 -7.05 13.26 8.51
CA PRO A 82 -5.92 12.41 8.12
C PRO A 82 -6.13 10.96 8.57
N ASP A 83 -5.58 10.03 7.80
CA ASP A 83 -5.38 8.68 8.27
C ASP A 83 -4.12 8.64 9.14
N VAL A 84 -4.26 8.12 10.36
CA VAL A 84 -3.18 8.06 11.35
C VAL A 84 -2.95 6.62 11.76
N SER A 85 -1.69 6.20 11.79
CA SER A 85 -1.26 4.88 12.29
C SER A 85 -0.17 5.06 13.34
N PRO A 86 -0.19 4.30 14.45
CA PRO A 86 -1.14 3.21 14.77
C PRO A 86 -2.52 3.71 15.23
N CYS A 87 -2.55 4.75 16.06
CA CYS A 87 -3.74 5.49 16.47
C CYS A 87 -3.34 6.96 16.73
N PRO A 88 -4.29 7.90 16.82
CA PRO A 88 -3.97 9.32 17.06
C PRO A 88 -3.06 9.55 18.28
N ASP A 89 -3.37 8.95 19.42
CA ASP A 89 -2.55 9.08 20.63
C ASP A 89 -1.17 8.44 20.47
N GLY A 90 -1.11 7.28 19.81
CA GLY A 90 0.15 6.58 19.53
C GLY A 90 1.09 7.41 18.66
N ALA A 91 0.56 7.96 17.57
CA ALA A 91 1.32 8.85 16.70
C ALA A 91 1.76 10.12 17.44
N LEU A 92 0.89 10.71 18.27
CA LEU A 92 1.22 11.90 19.04
C LEU A 92 2.38 11.64 20.02
N ARG A 93 2.38 10.49 20.71
CA ARG A 93 3.50 10.10 21.58
C ARG A 93 4.81 9.99 20.80
N THR A 94 4.81 9.31 19.66
CA THR A 94 6.00 9.15 18.80
C THR A 94 6.52 10.51 18.30
N ILE A 95 5.62 11.38 17.83
CA ILE A 95 5.96 12.73 17.36
C ILE A 95 6.50 13.59 18.50
N THR A 96 5.90 13.51 19.69
CA THR A 96 6.33 14.28 20.87
C THR A 96 7.74 13.87 21.28
N ARG A 97 8.00 12.56 21.39
CA ARG A 97 9.35 12.04 21.65
C ARG A 97 10.35 12.52 20.61
N PHE A 98 10.00 12.43 19.33
CA PHE A 98 10.84 12.92 18.25
C PHE A 98 11.14 14.42 18.39
N LYS A 99 10.16 15.26 18.75
CA LYS A 99 10.36 16.71 18.95
C LYS A 99 11.25 17.05 20.14
N GLN A 100 11.29 16.20 21.16
CA GLN A 100 12.14 16.37 22.35
C GLN A 100 13.61 16.02 22.09
N MET A 101 13.92 15.30 20.99
CA MET A 101 15.30 14.98 20.62
C MET A 101 16.09 16.21 20.15
N SER A 102 17.42 16.16 20.28
CA SER A 102 18.29 17.24 19.82
C SER A 102 18.13 17.51 18.32
N LYS A 103 18.45 18.74 17.88
CA LYS A 103 18.39 19.09 16.43
C LYS A 103 19.25 18.16 15.59
N MET A 104 20.43 17.78 16.11
CA MET A 104 21.39 16.93 15.42
C MET A 104 20.88 15.49 15.23
N GLU A 105 20.25 14.92 16.27
CA GLU A 105 19.63 13.58 16.18
C GLU A 105 18.44 13.57 15.22
N ARG A 106 17.58 14.60 15.29
CA ARG A 106 16.43 14.73 14.40
C ARG A 106 16.84 14.81 12.93
N SER A 107 17.95 15.48 12.60
CA SER A 107 18.37 15.69 11.21
C SER A 107 19.15 14.54 10.61
N ARG A 108 19.75 13.64 11.41
CA ARG A 108 20.72 12.64 10.93
C ARG A 108 20.21 11.78 9.78
N ASN A 109 18.94 11.39 9.82
CA ASN A 109 18.29 10.54 8.81
C ASN A 109 16.97 11.14 8.29
N MET A 110 16.76 12.45 8.44
CA MET A 110 15.53 13.08 8.00
C MET A 110 15.50 13.25 6.48
N LEU A 111 14.46 12.73 5.84
CA LEU A 111 14.17 12.96 4.43
C LEU A 111 12.94 13.87 4.32
N ASN A 112 13.07 14.94 3.56
CA ASN A 112 11.97 15.81 3.16
C ASN A 112 11.74 15.72 1.64
N GLN A 113 10.64 16.31 1.15
CA GLN A 113 10.27 16.23 -0.26
C GLN A 113 11.36 16.80 -1.19
N GLU A 114 11.96 17.93 -0.85
CA GLU A 114 13.01 18.57 -1.64
C GLU A 114 14.27 17.70 -1.73
N SER A 115 14.75 17.20 -0.58
CA SER A 115 15.91 16.32 -0.49
C SER A 115 15.68 15.00 -1.23
N PHE A 116 14.47 14.44 -1.16
CA PHE A 116 14.09 13.26 -1.91
C PHE A 116 14.12 13.51 -3.41
N LEU A 117 13.50 14.59 -3.89
CA LEU A 117 13.49 14.94 -5.31
C LEU A 117 14.90 15.18 -5.84
N ARG A 118 15.74 15.92 -5.11
CA ARG A 118 17.16 16.12 -5.45
C ARG A 118 17.89 14.79 -5.59
N GLN A 119 17.74 13.89 -4.62
CA GLN A 119 18.36 12.55 -4.67
C GLN A 119 17.86 11.72 -5.87
N THR A 120 16.57 11.80 -6.21
CA THR A 120 16.01 11.10 -7.36
C THR A 120 16.56 11.64 -8.69
N ILE A 121 16.64 12.97 -8.85
CA ILE A 121 17.20 13.60 -10.06
C ILE A 121 18.66 13.20 -10.25
N LEU A 122 19.48 13.30 -9.19
CA LEU A 122 20.90 12.94 -9.26
C LEU A 122 21.11 11.46 -9.61
N LYS A 123 20.23 10.57 -9.14
CA LYS A 123 20.27 9.14 -9.52
C LYS A 123 19.93 8.92 -10.98
N GLN A 124 18.99 9.69 -11.53
CA GLN A 124 18.64 9.60 -12.96
C GLN A 124 19.73 10.16 -13.87
N MET A 125 20.46 11.19 -13.44
CA MET A 125 21.59 11.76 -14.19
C MET A 125 22.83 10.84 -14.24
N ARG A 126 22.90 9.83 -13.37
CA ARG A 126 24.02 8.88 -13.29
C ARG A 126 23.86 7.64 -14.17
N ASN A 127 22.68 7.45 -14.77
CA ASN A 127 22.35 6.35 -15.65
C ASN A 127 22.17 6.85 -17.08
#